data_AF-A0A366M4M1-F1
#
_entry.id   AF-A0A366M4M1-F1
#
_cell.length_a   1.000
_cell.length_b   1.000
_cell.length_c   1.000
_cell.angle_alpha   90.00
_cell.angle_beta   90.00
_cell.angle_gamma   90.00
#
_symmetry.space_group_name_H-M   'P 1'
#
loop_
_entity.id
_entity.type
_entity.pdbx_description
1 polymer ?
#
loop_
_entity_poly.entity_id
_entity_poly.type
_entity_poly.pdbx_seq_one_letter_code
_entity_poly.pdbx_strand_id
1 'polypeptide(L)' 'MAAPRGPVTARRIQPKVYSSGMECDRKRVAGHSTKGCVRTTRYAPARYWLTIGRAGKVEVKSWQYKSCQVGERYPECARD' A
#
# COMPACT_ATOMS: atom_id res chain seq x y z
N MET A 1 14.82 15.87 -6.74
CA MET A 1 15.05 14.64 -7.54
C MET A 1 14.02 14.62 -8.67
N ALA A 2 14.46 14.60 -9.93
CA ALA A 2 13.54 14.53 -11.07
C ALA A 2 12.89 13.14 -11.14
N ALA A 3 11.57 13.07 -11.36
CA ALA A 3 10.87 11.80 -11.52
C ALA A 3 11.42 11.06 -12.76
N PRO A 4 11.68 9.75 -12.68
CA PRO A 4 12.13 8.97 -13.83
C PRO A 4 11.10 9.05 -14.95
N ARG A 5 11.56 9.26 -16.19
CA ARG A 5 10.71 9.37 -17.38
C ARG A 5 11.00 8.21 -18.33
N GLY A 6 9.98 7.70 -19.00
CA GLY A 6 10.12 6.60 -19.93
C GLY A 6 8.94 5.63 -19.89
N PRO A 7 9.03 4.50 -20.61
CA PRO A 7 7.97 3.51 -20.62
C PRO A 7 7.86 2.82 -19.26
N VAL A 8 6.63 2.59 -18.81
CA VAL A 8 6.34 1.71 -17.68
C VAL A 8 6.69 0.30 -18.09
N THR A 9 7.67 -0.30 -17.44
CA THR A 9 8.13 -1.67 -17.72
C THR A 9 7.50 -2.68 -16.80
N ALA A 10 7.10 -2.28 -15.58
CA ALA A 10 6.42 -3.15 -14.64
C ALA A 10 5.59 -2.37 -13.62
N ARG A 11 4.63 -3.06 -13.02
CA ARG A 11 3.72 -2.53 -12.00
C ARG A 11 3.81 -3.40 -10.74
N ARG A 12 3.90 -2.80 -9.55
CA ARG A 12 3.97 -3.55 -8.28
C ARG A 12 3.14 -2.87 -7.19
N ILE A 13 2.42 -3.68 -6.41
CA ILE A 13 1.72 -3.25 -5.20
C ILE A 13 2.41 -3.91 -4.01
N GLN A 14 2.74 -3.14 -2.98
CA GLN A 14 3.23 -3.67 -1.71
C GLN A 14 2.21 -3.35 -0.61
N PRO A 15 1.38 -4.33 -0.20
CA PRO A 15 0.53 -4.16 0.97
C PRO A 15 1.42 -4.03 2.21
N LYS A 16 1.21 -2.97 2.99
CA LYS A 16 1.96 -2.76 4.24
C LYS A 16 1.14 -3.36 5.38
N VAL A 17 1.47 -4.58 5.77
CA VAL A 17 0.91 -5.20 6.98
C VAL A 17 1.78 -4.74 8.15
N TYR A 18 1.20 -4.03 9.10
CA TYR A 18 1.84 -3.83 10.39
C TYR A 18 1.33 -4.93 11.33
N SER A 19 2.26 -5.56 12.03
CA SER A 19 2.00 -6.71 12.90
C SER A 19 0.76 -6.56 13.77
N SER A 20 0.15 -7.72 14.01
CA SER A 20 -0.91 -7.98 14.97
C SER A 20 -0.59 -7.41 16.35
N GLY A 21 -1.21 -6.28 16.70
CA GLY A 21 -1.26 -5.84 18.09
C GLY A 21 -2.14 -6.81 18.87
N MET A 22 -1.70 -7.23 20.06
CA MET A 22 -2.61 -7.89 21.00
C MET A 22 -3.34 -6.78 21.76
N GLU A 23 -4.59 -6.53 21.40
CA GLU A 23 -5.44 -5.62 22.17
C GLU A 23 -6.06 -6.42 23.31
N CYS A 24 -5.55 -6.18 24.52
CA CYS A 24 -6.09 -6.76 25.75
C CYS A 24 -7.03 -5.75 26.40
N ASP A 25 -8.33 -5.92 26.20
CA ASP A 25 -9.35 -5.08 26.81
C ASP A 25 -10.12 -5.84 27.89
N ARG A 26 -10.60 -5.14 28.92
CA ARG A 26 -11.43 -5.71 29.98
C ARG A 26 -12.89 -5.64 29.55
N LYS A 27 -13.38 -6.67 28.85
CA LYS A 27 -14.82 -6.79 28.59
C LYS A 27 -15.55 -7.27 29.86
N ARG A 28 -16.66 -6.62 30.21
CA ARG A 28 -17.62 -7.10 31.20
C ARG A 28 -18.61 -8.04 30.51
N VAL A 29 -18.65 -9.29 30.94
CA VAL A 29 -19.64 -10.28 30.48
C VAL A 29 -20.39 -10.78 31.72
N ALA A 30 -21.72 -10.67 31.71
CA ALA A 30 -22.59 -11.09 32.82
C ALA A 30 -22.14 -10.56 34.21
N GLY A 31 -21.68 -9.31 34.29
CA GLY A 31 -21.23 -8.68 35.55
C GLY A 31 -19.79 -9.03 35.98
N HIS A 32 -19.12 -9.97 35.33
CA HIS A 32 -17.73 -10.34 35.62
C HIS A 32 -16.75 -9.70 34.63
N SER A 33 -15.59 -9.24 35.13
CA SER A 33 -14.54 -8.62 34.30
C SER A 33 -13.56 -9.69 33.83
N THR A 34 -13.62 -10.03 32.54
CA THR A 34 -12.69 -10.98 31.90
C THR A 34 -11.67 -10.21 31.08
N LYS A 35 -10.37 -10.44 31.34
CA LYS A 35 -9.28 -9.94 30.48
C LYS A 35 -9.23 -10.83 29.23
N GLY A 36 -9.60 -10.29 28.08
CA GLY A 36 -9.49 -10.97 26.79
C GLY A 36 -8.51 -10.24 25.89
N CYS A 37 -7.51 -10.95 25.36
CA CYS A 37 -6.59 -10.42 24.38
C CYS A 37 -7.01 -10.88 22.98
N VAL A 38 -7.37 -9.95 22.11
CA VAL A 38 -7.70 -10.23 20.70
C VAL A 38 -6.51 -9.80 19.84
N ARG A 39 -6.07 -10.68 18.93
CA ARG A 39 -5.11 -10.29 17.90
C ARG A 39 -5.80 -9.36 16.89
N THR A 40 -5.45 -8.08 16.90
CA THR A 40 -5.92 -7.11 15.92
C THR A 40 -4.87 -6.91 14.84
N THR A 41 -5.12 -7.46 13.65
CA THR A 41 -4.28 -7.20 12.47
C THR A 41 -4.60 -5.80 11.95
N ARG A 42 -3.65 -4.86 12.05
CA ARG A 42 -3.80 -3.51 11.50
C ARG A 42 -3.27 -3.48 10.07
N TYR A 43 -4.17 -3.26 9.12
CA TYR A 43 -3.81 -3.04 7.73
C TYR A 43 -3.45 -1.57 7.52
N ALA A 44 -2.22 -1.28 7.07
CA ALA A 44 -1.86 0.06 6.61
C ALA A 44 -2.14 0.19 5.10
N PRO A 45 -2.28 1.43 4.58
CA PRO A 45 -2.53 1.66 3.16
C PRO A 45 -1.42 1.05 2.29
N ALA A 46 -1.83 0.37 1.21
CA ALA A 46 -0.93 -0.24 0.24
C ALA A 46 -0.11 0.81 -0.51
N ARG A 47 1.17 0.52 -0.76
CA ARG A 47 2.07 1.37 -1.56
C ARG A 47 2.08 0.89 -3.01
N TYR A 48 1.92 1.80 -3.96
CA TYR A 48 1.88 1.49 -5.40
C TYR A 48 3.16 1.96 -6.07
N TRP A 49 3.76 1.10 -6.89
CA TRP A 49 5.04 1.34 -7.54
C TRP A 49 4.94 1.07 -9.04
N LEU A 50 5.51 1.96 -9.84
CA LEU A 50 5.77 1.77 -11.26
C LEU A 50 7.28 1.64 -11.48
N THR A 51 7.68 0.69 -12.32
CA THR A 51 9.05 0.59 -12.82
C THR A 51 9.10 1.27 -14.18
N ILE A 52 9.97 2.27 -14.32
CA ILE A 52 10.11 3.13 -15.50
C ILE A 52 11.47 2.86 -16.14
N GLY A 53 11.46 2.43 -17.40
CA GLY A 53 12.65 2.04 -18.14
C GLY A 53 13.45 0.93 -17.44
N ARG A 54 14.79 1.01 -17.53
CA ARG A 54 15.72 0.06 -16.89
C ARG A 54 16.14 0.44 -15.46
N ALA A 55 15.82 1.66 -14.98
CA ALA A 55 16.54 2.24 -13.85
C ALA A 55 15.69 2.86 -12.73
N GLY A 56 14.41 3.16 -12.94
CA GLY A 56 13.64 3.96 -11.96
C GLY A 56 12.41 3.26 -11.41
N LYS A 57 12.35 2.96 -10.11
CA LYS A 57 11.08 2.70 -9.43
C LYS A 57 10.54 4.01 -8.89
N VAL A 58 9.29 4.31 -9.20
CA VAL A 58 8.59 5.50 -8.68
C VAL A 58 7.39 5.05 -7.88
N GLU A 59 7.25 5.59 -6.68
CA GLU A 59 6.03 5.45 -5.89
C GLU A 59 4.96 6.38 -6.47
N VAL A 60 3.77 5.85 -6.66
CA VAL A 60 2.64 6.56 -7.25
C VAL A 60 1.39 6.40 -6.39
N LYS A 61 0.39 7.24 -6.65
CA LYS A 61 -0.94 7.08 -6.05
C LYS A 61 -1.70 5.93 -6.70
N SER A 62 -2.74 5.42 -6.02
CA SER A 62 -3.58 4.32 -6.50
C SER A 62 -4.21 4.60 -7.88
N TRP A 63 -4.63 5.85 -8.13
CA TRP A 63 -5.23 6.24 -9.40
C TRP A 63 -4.20 6.26 -10.55
N GLN A 64 -3.01 6.81 -10.33
CA GLN A 64 -1.90 6.81 -11.29
C GLN A 64 -1.49 5.38 -11.64
N TYR A 65 -1.45 4.51 -10.63
CA TYR A 65 -1.19 3.09 -10.84
C TYR A 65 -2.27 2.46 -11.72
N LYS A 66 -3.56 2.74 -11.48
CA LYS A 66 -4.67 2.17 -12.27
C LYS A 66 -4.71 2.72 -13.70
N SER A 67 -4.36 3.99 -13.88
CA SER A 67 -4.32 4.67 -15.17
C SER A 67 -3.18 4.11 -16.05
N CYS A 68 -1.95 4.07 -15.52
CA CYS A 68 -0.78 3.66 -16.28
C CYS A 68 -0.72 2.14 -16.52
N GLN A 69 -0.65 1.75 -17.80
CA GLN A 69 -0.38 0.38 -18.23
C GLN A 69 1.10 0.15 -18.58
N VAL A 70 1.52 -1.12 -18.63
CA VAL A 70 2.87 -1.48 -19.09
C VAL A 70 3.00 -1.15 -20.57
N GLY A 71 4.08 -0.49 -20.96
CA GLY A 71 4.34 0.03 -22.30
C GLY A 71 4.01 1.52 -22.46
N GLU A 72 3.15 2.08 -21.60
CA GLU A 72 2.82 3.50 -21.65
C GLU A 72 3.94 4.39 -21.11
N ARG A 73 3.98 5.64 -21.57
CA ARG A 73 4.99 6.60 -21.12
C ARG A 73 4.58 7.29 -19.82
N TYR A 74 5.46 7.22 -18.83
CA TYR A 74 5.40 8.03 -17.63
C TYR A 74 6.23 9.32 -17.83
N PRO A 75 5.73 10.50 -17.40
CA PRO A 75 4.54 10.72 -16.57
C PRO A 75 3.22 10.95 -17.34
N GLU A 76 3.17 10.76 -18.65
CA GLU A 76 1.99 11.08 -19.47
C GLU A 76 0.74 10.30 -19.04
N CYS A 77 0.85 8.98 -18.84
CA CYS A 77 -0.26 8.14 -18.36
C CYS A 77 -0.70 8.42 -16.90
N ALA A 78 0.12 9.17 -16.15
CA ALA A 78 -0.09 9.49 -14.74
C ALA A 78 -0.51 10.96 -14.52
N ARG A 79 -0.67 11.72 -15.60
CA ARG A 79 -1.34 13.04 -15.56
C ARG A 79 -2.84 12.79 -15.60
N ASP A 80 -3.56 13.59 -14.82
CA ASP A 80 -5.02 13.61 -14.76
C ASP A 80 -5.60 13.92 -16.14
#